data_AF-A0A7W7CMB1-F1
#
_entry.id   AF-A0A7W7CMB1-F1
#
_cell.length_a   1.000
_cell.length_b   1.000
_cell.length_c   1.000
_cell.angle_alpha   90.00
_cell.angle_beta   90.00
_cell.angle_gamma   90.00
#
_symmetry.space_group_name_H-M   'P 1'
#
loop_
_entity.id
_entity.type
_entity.pdbx_description
1 polymer ?
#
loop_
_entity_poly.entity_id
_entity_poly.type
_entity_poly.pdbx_seq_one_letter_code
_entity_poly.pdbx_strand_id
1 'polypeptide(L)'
;MTGPPGAGKSTLARRLSRDLGWPALHRDEIHAGMSPPDMLRTYDVFFAAIRLYLTSNVSLVAEAAFQHPAWARGLEPLLRHGDVRILRCGAAMGALDRRIAERGQPPRDHTFDLVRVDVPTLDVDTTDGYAPGLDVLREFASPATSS
;
A
#
# COMPACT_ATOMS: atom_id res chain seq x y z
N MET A 1 2.37 -0.95 0.12
CA MET A 1 1.92 0.10 1.05
C MET A 1 0.59 -0.30 1.67
N THR A 2 0.46 -0.16 2.99
CA THR A 2 -0.75 -0.52 3.73
C THR A 2 -1.00 0.43 4.89
N GLY A 3 -2.21 0.44 5.45
CA GLY A 3 -2.62 1.30 6.57
C GLY A 3 -4.12 1.59 6.59
N PRO A 4 -4.66 2.10 7.71
CA PRO A 4 -6.09 2.36 7.83
C PRO A 4 -6.57 3.42 6.83
N PRO A 5 -7.90 3.51 6.60
CA PRO A 5 -8.50 4.67 5.95
C PRO A 5 -8.02 5.97 6.60
N GLY A 6 -7.78 7.02 5.81
CA GLY A 6 -7.28 8.31 6.32
C GLY A 6 -5.77 8.38 6.61
N ALA A 7 -5.04 7.26 6.66
CA ALA A 7 -3.60 7.24 6.99
C ALA A 7 -2.65 7.74 5.87
N GLY A 8 -3.15 8.47 4.86
CA GLY A 8 -2.29 9.05 3.82
C GLY A 8 -1.62 8.09 2.83
N LYS A 9 -1.79 6.75 2.98
CA LYS A 9 -1.15 5.73 2.14
C LYS A 9 -1.27 5.95 0.62
N SER A 10 -2.45 6.30 0.10
CA SER A 10 -2.65 6.52 -1.33
C SER A 10 -1.94 7.79 -1.84
N THR A 11 -1.79 8.80 -0.98
CA THR A 11 -1.04 10.03 -1.30
C THR A 11 0.45 9.73 -1.37
N LEU A 12 0.97 9.05 -0.35
CA LEU A 12 2.38 8.66 -0.30
C LEU A 12 2.74 7.65 -1.41
N ALA A 13 1.86 6.71 -1.74
CA ALA A 13 2.04 5.76 -2.84
C ALA A 13 2.23 6.45 -4.19
N ARG A 14 1.35 7.40 -4.52
CA ARG A 14 1.48 8.19 -5.75
C ARG A 14 2.73 9.05 -5.75
N ARG A 15 3.12 9.59 -4.58
CA ARG A 15 4.36 10.37 -4.47
C ARG A 15 5.59 9.51 -4.71
N LEU A 16 5.72 8.39 -4.01
CA LEU A 16 6.84 7.46 -4.17
C LEU A 16 6.92 6.89 -5.59
N SER A 17 5.79 6.50 -6.17
CA SER A 17 5.74 6.02 -7.57
C SER A 17 6.32 7.06 -8.54
N ARG A 18 5.93 8.33 -8.41
CA ARG A 18 6.50 9.41 -9.24
C ARG A 18 7.98 9.63 -8.98
N ASP A 19 8.39 9.66 -7.71
CA ASP A 19 9.77 9.94 -7.34
C ASP A 19 10.72 8.79 -7.75
N LEU A 20 10.22 7.54 -7.79
CA LEU A 20 10.97 6.35 -8.22
C LEU A 20 10.85 6.05 -9.72
N GLY A 21 9.90 6.68 -10.43
CA GLY A 21 9.59 6.36 -11.82
C GLY A 21 8.93 4.98 -12.01
N TRP A 22 8.28 4.44 -10.97
CA TRP A 22 7.66 3.11 -11.00
C TRP A 22 6.14 3.20 -11.19
N PRO A 23 5.48 2.24 -11.87
CA PRO A 23 4.02 2.16 -11.89
C PRO A 23 3.43 2.11 -10.47
N ALA A 24 2.27 2.76 -10.29
CA ALA A 24 1.46 2.63 -9.08
C ALA A 24 0.23 1.77 -9.37
N LEU A 25 -0.05 0.81 -8.48
CA LEU A 25 -1.27 0.01 -8.51
C LEU A 25 -2.07 0.26 -7.24
N HIS A 26 -3.28 0.82 -7.38
CA HIS A 26 -4.18 1.09 -6.28
C HIS A 26 -5.38 0.15 -6.32
N ARG A 27 -5.59 -0.62 -5.25
CA ARG A 27 -6.70 -1.57 -5.17
C ARG A 27 -8.06 -0.90 -5.34
N ASP A 28 -8.24 0.28 -4.76
CA ASP A 28 -9.53 0.98 -4.79
C ASP A 28 -9.89 1.48 -6.20
N GLU A 29 -8.89 1.78 -7.03
CA GLU A 29 -9.11 2.14 -8.45
C GLU A 29 -9.59 0.93 -9.26
N ILE A 30 -9.01 -0.26 -8.99
CA ILE A 30 -9.49 -1.51 -9.59
C ILE A 30 -10.94 -1.78 -9.15
N HIS A 31 -11.22 -1.65 -7.84
CA HIS A 31 -12.57 -1.89 -7.31
C HIS A 31 -13.60 -0.95 -7.93
N ALA A 32 -13.29 0.34 -8.02
CA ALA A 32 -14.16 1.36 -8.60
C ALA A 32 -14.41 1.13 -10.10
N GLY A 33 -13.44 0.54 -10.81
CA GLY A 33 -13.57 0.18 -12.22
C GLY A 33 -14.40 -1.10 -12.47
N MET A 34 -14.74 -1.87 -11.44
CA MET A 34 -15.51 -3.11 -11.61
C MET A 34 -17.01 -2.86 -11.74
N SER A 35 -17.63 -3.50 -12.73
CA SER A 35 -19.08 -3.52 -12.92
C SER A 35 -19.56 -4.95 -13.22
N PRO A 36 -20.30 -5.62 -12.30
CA PRO A 36 -20.64 -5.17 -10.94
C PRO A 36 -19.42 -5.17 -9.99
N PRO A 37 -19.46 -4.41 -8.88
CA PRO A 37 -18.41 -4.41 -7.88
C PRO A 37 -18.29 -5.78 -7.19
N ASP A 38 -17.07 -6.28 -7.07
CA ASP A 38 -16.76 -7.56 -6.41
C ASP A 38 -15.41 -7.46 -5.70
N MET A 39 -15.44 -7.57 -4.37
CA MET A 39 -14.25 -7.38 -3.53
C MET A 39 -13.26 -8.55 -3.64
N LEU A 40 -13.74 -9.79 -3.79
CA LEU A 40 -12.86 -10.95 -3.93
C LEU A 40 -12.15 -10.90 -5.28
N ARG A 41 -12.91 -10.66 -6.35
CA ARG A 41 -12.35 -10.49 -7.69
C ARG A 41 -11.39 -9.29 -7.77
N THR A 42 -11.65 -8.22 -7.01
CA THR A 42 -10.73 -7.08 -6.89
C THR A 42 -9.35 -7.52 -6.39
N TYR A 43 -9.30 -8.38 -5.36
CA TYR A 43 -8.03 -8.90 -4.86
C TYR A 43 -7.35 -9.80 -5.90
N ASP A 44 -8.10 -10.68 -6.58
CA ASP A 44 -7.53 -11.55 -7.62
C ASP A 44 -6.87 -10.74 -8.74
N VAL A 45 -7.57 -9.70 -9.25
CA VAL A 45 -7.03 -8.81 -10.28
C VAL A 45 -5.82 -8.03 -9.77
N PHE A 46 -5.87 -7.53 -8.53
CA PHE A 46 -4.76 -6.79 -7.93
C PHE A 46 -3.49 -7.65 -7.83
N PHE A 47 -3.58 -8.87 -7.31
CA PHE A 47 -2.43 -9.76 -7.20
C PHE A 47 -1.96 -10.29 -8.56
N ALA A 48 -2.87 -10.55 -9.50
CA ALA A 48 -2.51 -10.92 -10.86
C ALA A 48 -1.73 -9.80 -11.57
N ALA A 49 -2.14 -8.54 -11.40
CA ALA A 49 -1.43 -7.39 -11.95
C ALA A 49 -0.03 -7.22 -11.33
N ILE A 50 0.09 -7.34 -9.99
CA ILE A 50 1.42 -7.32 -9.34
C ILE A 50 2.31 -8.42 -9.92
N ARG A 51 1.79 -9.65 -10.00
CA ARG A 51 2.54 -10.77 -10.55
C ARG A 51 3.02 -10.48 -11.98
N LEU A 52 2.15 -9.94 -12.83
CA LEU A 52 2.50 -9.57 -14.21
C LEU A 52 3.73 -8.64 -14.22
N TYR A 53 3.68 -7.52 -13.48
CA TYR A 53 4.81 -6.59 -13.38
C TYR A 53 6.10 -7.27 -12.89
N LEU A 54 6.02 -8.03 -11.79
CA LEU A 54 7.19 -8.71 -11.23
C LEU A 54 7.80 -9.72 -12.20
N THR A 55 6.96 -10.56 -12.85
CA THR A 55 7.44 -11.55 -13.83
C THR A 55 7.99 -10.93 -15.11
N SER A 56 7.71 -9.65 -15.35
CA SER A 56 8.29 -8.86 -16.44
C SER A 56 9.47 -7.98 -15.99
N ASN A 57 10.01 -8.20 -14.79
CA ASN A 57 11.11 -7.42 -14.20
C ASN A 57 10.80 -5.92 -14.05
N VAL A 58 9.53 -5.57 -13.76
CA VAL A 58 9.09 -4.20 -13.53
C VAL A 58 8.82 -3.98 -12.04
N SER A 59 9.59 -3.10 -11.40
CA SER A 59 9.32 -2.63 -10.03
C SER A 59 8.06 -1.76 -10.01
N LEU A 60 7.28 -1.86 -8.93
CA LEU A 60 6.01 -1.15 -8.78
C LEU A 60 5.73 -0.73 -7.33
N VAL A 61 4.90 0.29 -7.15
CA VAL A 61 4.30 0.65 -5.86
C VAL A 61 2.88 0.11 -5.81
N ALA A 62 2.64 -0.91 -4.99
CA ALA A 62 1.32 -1.48 -4.77
C ALA A 62 0.69 -0.95 -3.47
N GLU A 63 -0.54 -0.45 -3.51
CA GLU A 63 -1.25 0.14 -2.38
C GLU A 63 -2.65 -0.47 -2.17
N ALA A 64 -2.93 -0.87 -0.93
CA ALA A 64 -4.29 -1.11 -0.47
C ALA A 64 -4.42 -1.01 1.06
N ALA A 65 -5.65 -0.84 1.54
CA ALA A 65 -6.01 -1.17 2.91
C ALA A 65 -6.22 -2.69 3.01
N PHE A 66 -5.20 -3.40 3.47
CA PHE A 66 -5.27 -4.85 3.68
C PHE A 66 -5.55 -5.15 5.15
N GLN A 67 -6.82 -5.37 5.46
CA GLN A 67 -7.29 -5.83 6.77
C GLN A 67 -7.63 -7.33 6.75
N HIS A 68 -7.49 -8.00 5.60
CA HIS A 68 -8.06 -9.33 5.36
C HIS A 68 -6.95 -10.41 5.27
N PRO A 69 -7.17 -11.63 5.81
CA PRO A 69 -6.27 -12.78 5.62
C PRO A 69 -5.92 -13.10 4.16
N ALA A 70 -6.77 -12.67 3.22
CA ALA A 70 -6.53 -12.79 1.78
C ALA A 70 -5.24 -12.08 1.34
N TRP A 71 -4.77 -11.07 2.07
CA TRP A 71 -3.53 -10.40 1.69
C TRP A 71 -2.30 -11.26 1.92
N ALA A 72 -2.19 -11.95 3.05
CA ALA A 72 -1.09 -12.88 3.30
C ALA A 72 -1.09 -13.99 2.23
N ARG A 73 -2.27 -14.56 1.95
CA ARG A 73 -2.46 -15.60 0.92
C ARG A 73 -2.09 -15.12 -0.49
N GLY A 74 -2.35 -13.84 -0.81
CA GLY A 74 -2.01 -13.27 -2.11
C GLY A 74 -0.56 -12.80 -2.22
N LEU A 75 0.05 -12.37 -1.11
CA LEU A 75 1.42 -11.87 -1.09
C LEU A 75 2.47 -12.98 -1.07
N GLU A 76 2.27 -14.03 -0.27
CA GLU A 76 3.21 -15.15 -0.16
C GLU A 76 3.65 -15.72 -1.53
N PRO A 77 2.74 -15.98 -2.49
CA PRO A 77 3.14 -16.40 -3.83
C PRO A 77 4.01 -15.38 -4.57
N LEU A 78 3.88 -14.08 -4.30
CA LEU A 78 4.64 -13.04 -4.99
C LEU A 78 6.10 -12.96 -4.53
N LEU A 79 6.41 -13.41 -3.32
CA LEU A 79 7.76 -13.35 -2.74
C LEU A 79 8.81 -14.09 -3.60
N ARG A 80 8.38 -15.07 -4.40
CA ARG A 80 9.26 -15.81 -5.31
C ARG A 80 9.62 -15.05 -6.60
N HIS A 81 8.93 -13.95 -6.90
CA HIS A 81 9.06 -13.20 -8.15
C HIS A 81 9.79 -11.86 -7.97
N GLY A 82 10.13 -11.47 -6.74
CA GLY A 82 10.89 -10.26 -6.49
C GLY A 82 10.92 -9.86 -5.02
N ASP A 83 11.77 -8.88 -4.71
CA ASP A 83 11.87 -8.30 -3.38
C ASP A 83 10.59 -7.53 -3.03
N VAL A 84 9.98 -7.90 -1.91
CA VAL A 84 8.83 -7.19 -1.36
C VAL A 84 9.27 -6.42 -0.12
N ARG A 85 8.96 -5.12 -0.09
CA ARG A 85 9.16 -4.24 1.07
C ARG A 85 7.85 -3.55 1.40
N ILE A 86 7.55 -3.39 2.68
CA ILE A 86 6.26 -2.87 3.15
C ILE A 86 6.46 -1.55 3.88
N LEU A 87 5.79 -0.50 3.39
CA LEU A 87 5.53 0.71 4.16
C LEU A 87 4.15 0.62 4.81
N ARG A 88 4.10 0.69 6.14
CA ARG A 88 2.86 0.71 6.94
C ARG A 88 2.59 2.13 7.41
N CYS A 89 1.58 2.76 6.82
CA CYS A 89 1.20 4.12 7.14
C CYS A 89 0.24 4.14 8.34
N GLY A 90 0.55 4.98 9.32
CA GLY A 90 -0.31 5.31 10.45
C GLY A 90 -0.51 6.82 10.58
N ALA A 91 -1.43 7.23 11.45
CA ALA A 91 -1.54 8.60 11.94
C ALA A 91 -2.27 8.60 13.28
N ALA A 92 -2.14 9.68 14.05
CA ALA A 92 -2.95 9.91 15.24
C ALA A 92 -4.45 9.87 14.91
N MET A 93 -5.26 9.32 15.81
CA MET A 93 -6.71 9.13 15.58
C MET A 93 -7.42 10.41 15.14
N GLY A 94 -7.14 11.55 15.81
CA GLY A 94 -7.74 12.84 15.43
C GLY A 94 -7.38 13.29 14.01
N ALA A 95 -6.22 12.91 13.48
CA ALA A 95 -5.86 13.16 12.10
C ALA A 95 -6.60 12.22 11.13
N LEU A 96 -6.79 10.94 11.50
CA LEU A 96 -7.57 9.98 10.70
C LEU A 96 -9.03 10.43 10.58
N ASP A 97 -9.68 10.76 11.70
CA ASP A 97 -11.08 11.20 11.76
C ASP A 97 -11.31 12.45 10.91
N ARG A 98 -10.47 13.48 11.11
CA ARG A 98 -10.52 14.71 10.32
C ARG A 98 -10.43 14.42 8.81
N ARG A 99 -9.48 13.59 8.38
CA ARG A 99 -9.27 13.27 6.95
C ARG A 99 -10.41 12.44 6.36
N ILE A 100 -11.04 11.57 7.14
CA ILE A 100 -12.23 10.81 6.71
C ILE A 100 -13.42 11.75 6.53
N ALA A 101 -13.63 12.67 7.48
CA ALA A 101 -14.69 13.66 7.42
C ALA A 101 -14.52 14.62 6.23
N GLU A 102 -13.30 15.12 5.97
CA GLU A 102 -12.97 15.97 4.82
C GLU A 102 -13.28 15.29 3.47
N ARG A 103 -13.26 13.95 3.42
CA ARG A 103 -13.59 13.16 2.22
C ARG A 103 -15.08 12.85 2.09
N GLY A 104 -15.92 13.36 3.01
CA GLY A 104 -17.35 13.06 3.04
C GLY A 104 -17.67 11.59 3.32
N GLN A 105 -16.74 10.85 3.94
CA GLN A 105 -16.94 9.45 4.28
C GLN A 105 -17.44 9.31 5.72
N PRO A 106 -18.28 8.31 6.01
CA PRO A 106 -18.71 8.04 7.38
C PRO A 106 -17.49 7.68 8.25
N PRO A 107 -17.55 7.95 9.58
CA PRO A 107 -16.56 7.46 10.52
C PRO A 107 -16.31 5.97 10.32
N ARG A 108 -15.05 5.56 10.35
CA ARG A 108 -14.67 4.15 10.21
C ARG A 108 -14.00 3.69 11.48
N ASP A 109 -14.18 2.40 11.77
CA ASP A 109 -13.37 1.75 12.77
C ASP A 109 -11.89 1.85 12.38
N HIS A 110 -11.08 2.42 13.29
CA HIS A 110 -9.63 2.53 13.14
C HIS A 110 -8.91 1.24 13.50
N THR A 111 -9.64 0.23 14.01
CA THR A 111 -9.11 -1.11 14.24
C THR A 111 -8.57 -1.65 12.93
N PHE A 112 -7.24 -1.64 12.85
CA PHE A 112 -6.50 -2.03 11.68
C PHE A 112 -5.56 -3.14 12.09
N ASP A 113 -5.90 -4.37 11.73
CA ASP A 113 -5.02 -5.51 11.94
C ASP A 113 -3.78 -5.31 11.07
N LEU A 114 -2.69 -4.96 11.73
CA LEU A 114 -1.39 -4.86 11.08
C LEU A 114 -0.99 -6.24 10.62
N VAL A 115 -1.05 -6.45 9.31
CA VAL A 115 -0.59 -7.72 8.78
C VAL A 115 0.91 -7.86 9.03
N ARG A 116 1.31 -9.04 9.50
CA ARG A 116 2.69 -9.43 9.75
C ARG A 116 3.08 -10.48 8.71
N VAL A 117 4.02 -10.12 7.85
CA VAL A 117 4.69 -11.04 6.93
C VAL A 117 6.17 -10.86 7.18
N ASP A 118 6.93 -11.94 7.05
CA ASP A 118 8.37 -11.93 7.23
C ASP A 118 9.07 -11.31 6.01
N VAL A 119 8.84 -10.00 5.83
CA VAL A 119 9.47 -9.18 4.79
C VAL A 119 9.89 -7.84 5.41
N PRO A 120 10.93 -7.17 4.85
CA PRO A 120 11.33 -5.85 5.32
C PRO A 120 10.14 -4.91 5.40
N THR A 121 9.91 -4.36 6.60
CA THR A 121 8.76 -3.52 6.90
C THR A 121 9.21 -2.27 7.63
N LEU A 122 8.69 -1.10 7.23
CA LEU A 122 8.95 0.19 7.85
C LEU A 122 7.62 0.88 8.17
N ASP A 123 7.50 1.36 9.40
CA ASP A 123 6.36 2.16 9.86
C ASP A 123 6.55 3.62 9.47
N VAL A 124 5.47 4.25 9.02
CA VAL A 124 5.43 5.63 8.56
C VAL A 124 4.32 6.36 9.29
N ASP A 125 4.68 7.27 10.18
CA ASP A 125 3.73 8.22 10.74
C ASP A 125 3.47 9.33 9.70
N THR A 126 2.19 9.52 9.39
CA THR A 126 1.69 10.51 8.46
C THR A 126 0.92 11.63 9.13
N THR A 127 0.97 11.76 10.47
CA THR A 127 0.18 12.73 11.24
C THR A 127 0.46 14.16 10.81
N ASP A 128 1.73 14.53 10.75
CA ASP A 128 2.22 15.86 10.37
C ASP A 128 3.45 15.73 9.47
N GLY A 129 3.23 15.56 8.17
CA GLY A 129 4.27 15.20 7.21
C GLY A 129 4.55 13.69 7.20
N TYR A 130 5.79 13.29 6.92
CA TYR A 130 6.22 11.89 6.90
C TYR A 130 7.35 11.70 7.90
N ALA A 131 7.17 10.75 8.83
CA ALA A 131 8.22 10.28 9.73
C ALA A 131 8.33 8.75 9.62
N PRO A 132 9.46 8.22 9.11
CA PRO A 132 10.63 8.95 8.62
C PRO A 132 10.36 9.73 7.32
N GLY A 133 11.24 10.68 7.00
CA GLY A 133 11.10 11.57 5.84
C GLY A 133 11.22 10.84 4.49
N LEU A 134 10.79 11.51 3.41
CA LEU A 134 10.70 10.91 2.06
C LEU A 134 12.01 10.29 1.55
N ASP A 135 13.17 10.84 1.88
CA ASP A 135 14.46 10.29 1.45
C ASP A 135 14.67 8.87 1.99
N VAL A 136 14.42 8.66 3.28
CA VAL A 136 14.50 7.35 3.93
C VAL A 136 13.47 6.39 3.35
N LEU A 137 12.25 6.88 3.06
CA LEU A 137 11.20 6.06 2.45
C LEU A 137 11.57 5.61 1.03
N ARG A 138 12.25 6.47 0.26
CA ARG A 138 12.75 6.15 -1.09
C ARG A 138 13.88 5.14 -1.03
N GLU A 139 14.87 5.39 -0.18
CA GLU A 139 15.99 4.47 0.02
C GLU A 139 15.52 3.09 0.47
N PHE A 140 14.59 3.04 1.43
CA PHE A 140 13.98 1.79 1.86
C PHE A 140 13.21 1.09 0.74
N ALA A 141 12.49 1.81 -0.12
CA ALA A 141 11.70 1.21 -1.19
C ALA A 141 12.56 0.65 -2.33
N SER A 142 13.69 1.30 -2.62
CA SER A 142 14.61 0.87 -3.67
C SER A 142 15.44 -0.35 -3.25
N PRO A 143 15.80 -1.24 -4.19
CA PRO A 143 16.81 -2.26 -3.91
C PRO A 143 18.13 -1.58 -3.52
N ALA A 144 18.87 -2.19 -2.59
CA ALA A 144 20.24 -1.78 -2.34
C ALA A 144 21.00 -1.86 -3.66
N THR A 145 21.68 -0.78 -4.04
CA THR A 145 22.49 -0.77 -5.25
C THR A 145 23.64 -1.75 -5.01
N SER A 146 23.56 -2.94 -5.59
CA SER A 146 24.71 -3.84 -5.65
C SER A 146 25.80 -3.11 -6.41
N SER A 147 26.87 -2.74 -5.68
CA SER A 147 28.11 -2.23 -6.27
C SER A 147 28.86 -3.34 -7.00
#